data_AF-A0A7X7SD83-F1
#
_entry.id   AF-A0A7X7SD83-F1
#
_cell.length_a   1.000
_cell.length_b   1.000
_cell.length_c   1.000
_cell.angle_alpha   90.00
_cell.angle_beta   90.00
_cell.angle_gamma   90.00
#
_symmetry.space_group_name_H-M   'P 1'
#
loop_
_entity.id
_entity.type
_entity.pdbx_description
1 polymer ?
#
loop_
_entity_poly.entity_id
_entity_poly.type
_entity_poly.pdbx_seq_one_letter_code
_entity_poly.pdbx_strand_id
1 'polypeptide(L)'
;MSLIKNLHRFELLNIQMVSYDSQDSSSDFWINANFSDGRNPTLFLTLHHAKSPEILWSASFSFLKNDDLELESSRMTIQLWRQIELASARLYKQDSSLEPKWWYLTSYHRIKSEARTKESWLEVKEALHALSDEKEPHIYVSYILASSHYKALLERWCALSEYESQIRKLAAHAMRFNAGSQYSMFIIALASILAGDNEHSIYYLKKITVINPLCIHTRNLLA
;
A
#
# COMPACT_ATOMS: atom_id res chain seq x y z
N MET A 1 15.30 13.77 -4.68
CA MET A 1 13.93 14.36 -4.64
C MET A 1 12.86 13.49 -5.33
N SER A 2 13.14 12.78 -6.43
CA SER A 2 12.15 11.94 -7.14
C SER A 2 11.57 10.80 -6.27
N LEU A 3 12.41 10.07 -5.52
CA LEU A 3 11.98 8.98 -4.62
C LEU A 3 10.94 9.46 -3.59
N ILE A 4 11.19 10.61 -2.95
CA ILE A 4 10.29 11.18 -1.94
C ILE A 4 8.97 11.62 -2.57
N LYS A 5 9.02 12.30 -3.72
CA LYS A 5 7.82 12.66 -4.49
C LYS A 5 7.00 11.42 -4.83
N ASN A 6 7.64 10.32 -5.20
CA ASN A 6 6.97 9.07 -5.52
C ASN A 6 6.40 8.37 -4.29
N LEU A 7 7.09 8.39 -3.15
CA LEU A 7 6.55 7.87 -1.89
C LEU A 7 5.31 8.66 -1.42
N HIS A 8 5.29 9.99 -1.60
CA HIS A 8 4.11 10.80 -1.29
C HIS A 8 2.88 10.41 -2.10
N ARG A 9 3.05 9.81 -3.30
CA ARG A 9 1.91 9.29 -4.09
C ARG A 9 1.15 8.19 -3.36
N PHE A 10 1.79 7.49 -2.42
CA PHE A 10 1.11 6.51 -1.59
C PHE A 10 0.21 7.16 -0.53
N GLU A 11 0.32 8.44 -0.19
CA GLU A 11 -0.63 9.16 0.70
C GLU A 11 -0.76 8.59 2.14
N LEU A 12 0.01 7.55 2.51
CA LEU A 12 -0.11 6.84 3.79
C LEU A 12 1.01 7.16 4.79
N LEU A 13 2.11 7.75 4.31
CA LEU A 13 3.27 8.05 5.13
C LEU A 13 3.47 9.55 5.26
N ASN A 14 3.71 9.99 6.48
CA ASN A 14 4.32 11.28 6.70
C ASN A 14 5.83 11.13 6.52
N ILE A 15 6.41 11.86 5.56
CA ILE A 15 7.84 11.75 5.21
C ILE A 15 8.52 13.02 5.67
N GLN A 16 9.48 12.87 6.58
CA GLN A 16 10.32 13.97 7.04
C GLN A 16 11.72 13.80 6.46
N MET A 17 12.23 14.83 5.80
CA MET A 17 13.64 14.89 5.41
C MET A 17 14.43 15.51 6.55
N VAL A 18 15.33 14.73 7.14
CA VAL A 18 16.23 15.20 8.19
C VAL A 18 17.68 14.99 7.77
N SER A 19 18.59 15.80 8.30
CA SER A 19 20.02 15.52 8.18
C SER A 19 20.38 14.28 8.99
N TYR A 20 21.47 13.60 8.62
CA TYR A 20 21.93 12.39 9.31
C TYR A 20 22.12 12.61 10.82
N ASP A 21 22.58 13.80 11.21
CA ASP A 21 22.86 14.18 12.60
C ASP A 21 21.60 14.58 13.40
N SER A 22 20.44 14.66 12.75
CA SER A 22 19.18 15.10 13.34
C SER A 22 18.10 14.01 13.30
N GLN A 23 18.49 12.76 13.59
CA GLN A 23 17.53 11.67 13.76
C GLN A 23 16.69 11.92 15.02
N ASP A 24 15.49 12.45 14.82
CA ASP A 24 14.55 12.73 15.89
C ASP A 24 13.65 11.53 16.20
N SER A 25 13.35 11.27 17.47
CA SER A 25 12.76 10.00 17.93
C SER A 25 11.29 9.76 17.56
N SER A 26 10.70 10.58 16.69
CA SER A 26 9.26 10.57 16.38
C SER A 26 8.88 9.74 15.15
N SER A 27 9.86 9.32 14.33
CA SER A 27 9.60 8.47 13.16
C SER A 27 9.56 6.99 13.52
N ASP A 28 8.72 6.19 12.86
CA ASP A 28 8.70 4.73 13.03
C ASP A 28 9.80 4.03 12.21
N PHE A 29 10.13 4.58 11.05
CA PHE A 29 11.11 4.04 10.11
C PHE A 29 12.10 5.10 9.65
N TRP A 30 13.35 4.69 9.44
CA TRP A 30 14.40 5.50 8.82
C TRP A 30 14.83 4.91 7.49
N ILE A 31 14.97 5.78 6.48
CA ILE A 31 15.50 5.41 5.18
C ILE A 31 16.78 6.20 4.97
N ASN A 32 17.93 5.52 5.00
CA ASN A 32 19.20 6.13 4.66
C ASN A 32 19.49 5.90 3.18
N ALA A 33 19.86 6.99 2.49
CA ALA A 33 20.17 7.00 1.08
C ALA A 33 21.60 7.50 0.88
N ASN A 34 22.51 6.60 0.51
CA ASN A 34 23.91 6.93 0.24
C ASN A 34 24.17 6.83 -1.25
N PHE A 35 24.82 7.84 -1.83
CA PHE A 35 25.12 7.89 -3.25
C PHE A 35 26.63 7.73 -3.48
N SER A 36 27.00 6.89 -4.42
CA SER A 36 28.37 6.71 -4.87
C SER A 36 28.49 7.12 -6.34
N ASP A 37 29.33 8.12 -6.60
CA ASP A 37 29.57 8.67 -7.94
C ASP A 37 30.77 7.97 -8.58
N GLY A 38 30.54 6.75 -9.07
CA GLY A 38 31.53 5.92 -9.75
C GLY A 38 31.26 5.79 -11.25
N ARG A 39 31.99 4.89 -11.93
CA ARG A 39 31.79 4.59 -13.37
C ARG A 39 30.34 4.23 -13.71
N ASN A 40 29.65 3.59 -12.75
CA ASN A 40 28.20 3.46 -12.72
C ASN A 40 27.73 4.11 -11.40
N PRO A 41 27.01 5.24 -11.45
CA PRO A 41 26.42 5.84 -10.26
C PRO A 41 25.53 4.83 -9.54
N THR A 42 25.68 4.71 -8.22
CA THR A 42 24.91 3.75 -7.42
C THR A 42 24.28 4.44 -6.21
N LEU A 43 22.98 4.21 -6.02
CA LEU A 43 22.24 4.57 -4.83
C LEU A 43 22.10 3.36 -3.91
N PHE A 44 22.58 3.48 -2.69
CA PHE A 44 22.40 2.50 -1.62
C PHE A 44 21.27 2.98 -0.72
N LEU A 45 20.20 2.18 -0.63
CA LEU A 45 19.09 2.41 0.27
C LEU A 45 19.14 1.41 1.41
N THR A 46 18.92 1.88 2.63
CA THR A 46 18.72 1.03 3.80
C THR A 46 17.49 1.47 4.56
N LEU A 47 16.69 0.50 5.02
CA LEU A 47 15.51 0.70 5.84
C LEU A 47 15.80 0.19 7.25
N HIS A 48 15.50 1.02 8.24
CA HIS A 48 15.66 0.73 9.67
C HIS A 48 14.34 1.00 10.38
N HIS A 49 14.12 0.32 11.50
CA HIS A 49 13.04 0.68 12.43
C HIS A 49 13.62 1.60 13.49
N ALA A 50 12.94 2.69 13.86
CA ALA A 50 13.53 3.69 14.74
C ALA A 50 13.88 3.18 16.14
N LYS A 51 13.17 2.14 16.61
CA LYS A 51 13.44 1.51 17.92
C LYS A 51 14.37 0.30 17.84
N SER A 52 14.97 0.02 16.67
CA SER A 52 15.85 -1.13 16.48
C SER A 52 17.13 -0.73 15.75
N PRO A 53 18.31 -1.20 16.19
CA PRO A 53 19.56 -1.01 15.46
C PRO A 53 19.64 -1.92 14.21
N GLU A 54 18.68 -2.82 14.00
CA GLU A 54 18.69 -3.75 12.87
C GLU A 54 18.34 -3.06 11.54
N ILE A 55 19.16 -3.33 10.53
CA ILE A 55 18.81 -3.07 9.13
C ILE A 55 17.71 -4.06 8.74
N LEU A 56 16.51 -3.54 8.53
CA LEU A 56 15.37 -4.35 8.10
C LEU A 56 15.47 -4.76 6.63
N TRP A 57 16.04 -3.87 5.81
CA TRP A 57 16.24 -4.11 4.38
C TRP A 57 17.34 -3.20 3.83
N SER A 58 18.08 -3.69 2.84
CA SER A 58 19.03 -2.88 2.07
C SER A 58 19.04 -3.29 0.60
N ALA A 59 19.28 -2.33 -0.29
CA ALA A 59 19.46 -2.58 -1.71
C ALA A 59 20.39 -1.55 -2.35
N SER A 60 20.97 -1.93 -3.47
CA SER A 60 21.78 -1.06 -4.32
C SER A 60 21.13 -0.95 -5.70
N PHE A 61 21.05 0.27 -6.20
CA PHE A 61 20.48 0.61 -7.50
C PHE A 61 21.53 1.32 -8.32
N SER A 62 22.02 0.65 -9.37
CA SER A 62 23.01 1.21 -10.28
C SER A 62 22.31 1.79 -11.51
N PHE A 63 22.73 2.98 -11.91
CA PHE A 63 22.15 3.71 -13.04
C PHE A 63 23.14 3.75 -14.20
N LEU A 64 22.60 3.58 -15.41
CA LEU A 64 23.30 3.79 -16.67
C LEU A 64 22.92 5.17 -17.23
N LYS A 65 23.78 5.70 -18.12
CA LYS A 65 23.61 7.03 -18.71
C LYS A 65 22.28 7.22 -19.46
N ASN A 66 21.68 6.14 -19.95
CA ASN A 66 20.45 6.17 -20.76
C ASN A 66 19.22 5.65 -20.01
N ASP A 67 19.32 5.42 -18.70
CA ASP A 67 18.18 4.93 -17.93
C ASP A 67 17.11 6.02 -17.80
N ASP A 68 15.85 5.59 -17.86
CA ASP A 68 14.72 6.44 -17.49
C ASP A 68 14.68 6.59 -15.97
N LEU A 69 15.24 7.70 -15.47
CA LEU A 69 15.34 7.98 -14.04
C LEU A 69 13.98 8.08 -13.35
N GLU A 70 12.90 8.43 -14.05
CA GLU A 70 11.55 8.48 -13.47
C GLU A 70 11.00 7.07 -13.27
N LEU A 71 11.18 6.20 -14.27
CA LEU A 71 10.80 4.80 -14.18
C LEU A 71 11.59 4.07 -13.09
N GLU A 72 12.92 4.26 -13.05
CA GLU A 72 13.77 3.66 -12.02
C GLU A 72 13.39 4.17 -10.62
N SER A 73 13.12 5.48 -10.49
CA SER A 73 12.61 6.03 -9.23
C SER A 73 11.29 5.40 -8.80
N SER A 74 10.37 5.16 -9.74
CA SER A 74 9.09 4.50 -9.45
C SER A 74 9.28 3.04 -9.01
N ARG A 75 10.21 2.31 -9.65
CA ARG A 75 10.57 0.93 -9.27
C ARG A 75 11.16 0.85 -7.87
N MET A 76 12.14 1.72 -7.56
CA MET A 76 12.73 1.83 -6.23
C MET A 76 11.68 2.13 -5.17
N THR A 77 10.76 3.05 -5.47
CA THR A 77 9.67 3.44 -4.55
C THR A 77 8.78 2.25 -4.21
N ILE A 78 8.37 1.47 -5.22
CA ILE A 78 7.51 0.30 -5.00
C ILE A 78 8.22 -0.77 -4.18
N GLN A 79 9.50 -1.02 -4.46
CA GLN A 79 10.28 -1.95 -3.66
C GLN A 79 10.36 -1.48 -2.21
N LEU A 80 10.72 -0.22 -1.99
CA LEU A 80 10.82 0.35 -0.65
C LEU A 80 9.48 0.31 0.09
N TRP A 81 8.37 0.71 -0.56
CA TRP A 81 7.02 0.61 -0.01
C TRP A 81 6.70 -0.81 0.45
N ARG A 82 6.98 -1.81 -0.41
CA ARG A 82 6.76 -3.21 -0.08
C ARG A 82 7.57 -3.65 1.13
N GLN A 83 8.81 -3.19 1.26
CA GLN A 83 9.67 -3.56 2.40
C GLN A 83 9.20 -2.90 3.71
N ILE A 84 8.70 -1.67 3.65
CA ILE A 84 8.06 -1.01 4.80
C ILE A 84 6.85 -1.81 5.28
N GLU A 85 6.00 -2.31 4.37
CA GLU A 85 4.86 -3.16 4.73
C GLU A 85 5.28 -4.51 5.31
N LEU A 86 6.29 -5.17 4.71
CA LEU A 86 6.85 -6.44 5.21
C LEU A 86 7.43 -6.29 6.61
N ALA A 87 8.19 -5.22 6.83
CA ALA A 87 8.73 -4.90 8.14
C ALA A 87 7.62 -4.66 9.17
N SER A 88 6.62 -3.86 8.81
CA SER A 88 5.48 -3.55 9.68
C SER A 88 4.70 -4.82 10.06
N ALA A 89 4.46 -5.71 9.11
CA ALA A 89 3.82 -7.00 9.39
C ALA A 89 4.67 -7.90 10.30
N ARG A 90 5.99 -7.94 10.10
CA ARG A 90 6.90 -8.71 10.95
C ARG A 90 6.89 -8.18 12.38
N LEU A 91 6.93 -6.87 12.55
CA LEU A 91 6.88 -6.22 13.86
C LEU A 91 5.54 -6.50 14.56
N TYR A 92 4.41 -6.38 13.85
CA TYR A 92 3.09 -6.71 14.41
C TYR A 92 2.99 -8.16 14.87
N LYS A 93 3.60 -9.10 14.13
CA LYS A 93 3.64 -10.52 14.51
C LYS A 93 4.42 -10.74 15.81
N GLN A 94 5.41 -9.91 16.10
CA GLN A 94 6.21 -9.99 17.32
C GLN A 94 5.52 -9.26 18.49
N ASP A 95 4.87 -8.14 18.21
CA ASP A 95 4.14 -7.32 19.18
C ASP A 95 2.86 -6.75 18.54
N SER A 96 1.71 -7.27 18.97
CA SER A 96 0.39 -6.83 18.47
C SER A 96 -0.12 -5.54 19.11
N SER A 97 0.62 -4.97 20.07
CA SER A 97 0.27 -3.71 20.74
C SER A 97 0.85 -2.47 20.05
N LEU A 98 1.52 -2.63 18.91
CA LEU A 98 2.14 -1.54 18.16
C LEU A 98 1.12 -0.52 17.65
N GLU A 99 1.46 0.75 17.83
CA GLU A 99 0.70 1.89 17.34
C GLU A 99 1.43 2.60 16.19
N PRO A 100 0.71 3.14 15.18
CA PRO A 100 -0.74 3.15 15.10
C PRO A 100 -1.31 1.79 14.66
N LYS A 101 -2.27 1.25 15.42
CA LYS A 101 -2.83 -0.09 15.22
C LYS A 101 -3.31 -0.35 13.80
N TRP A 102 -3.94 0.66 13.17
CA TRP A 102 -4.46 0.53 11.81
C TRP A 102 -3.37 0.18 10.80
N TRP A 103 -2.14 0.69 10.97
CA TRP A 103 -1.05 0.48 10.02
C TRP A 103 -0.46 -0.93 10.15
N TYR A 104 -0.09 -1.31 11.37
CA TYR A 104 0.58 -2.57 11.66
C TYR A 104 -0.34 -3.78 11.44
N LEU A 105 -1.58 -3.72 11.95
CA LEU A 105 -2.58 -4.77 11.77
C LEU A 105 -2.92 -4.95 10.28
N THR A 106 -3.17 -3.85 9.56
CA THR A 106 -3.54 -3.91 8.14
C THR A 106 -2.39 -4.43 7.29
N SER A 107 -1.15 -4.02 7.57
CA SER A 107 0.04 -4.53 6.86
C SER A 107 0.21 -6.04 7.05
N TYR A 108 0.03 -6.52 8.29
CA TYR A 108 0.08 -7.95 8.60
C TYR A 108 -0.97 -8.76 7.83
N HIS A 109 -2.23 -8.34 7.90
CA HIS A 109 -3.32 -9.05 7.23
C HIS A 109 -3.25 -8.93 5.70
N ARG A 110 -2.79 -7.81 5.15
CA ARG A 110 -2.51 -7.68 3.72
C ARG A 110 -1.53 -8.74 3.26
N ILE A 111 -0.39 -8.90 3.93
CA ILE A 111 0.63 -9.89 3.54
C ILE A 111 0.08 -11.30 3.70
N LYS A 112 -0.66 -11.58 4.78
CA LYS A 112 -1.30 -12.89 4.96
C LYS A 112 -2.31 -13.22 3.85
N SER A 113 -3.02 -12.23 3.32
CA SER A 113 -4.00 -12.40 2.22
C SER A 113 -3.35 -12.81 0.88
N GLU A 114 -2.04 -12.69 0.73
CA GLU A 114 -1.33 -13.12 -0.49
C GLU A 114 -1.30 -14.64 -0.65
N ALA A 115 -1.53 -15.39 0.43
CA ALA A 115 -1.69 -16.84 0.37
C ALA A 115 -2.90 -17.27 -0.45
N ARG A 116 -3.88 -16.37 -0.68
CA ARG A 116 -5.11 -16.63 -1.43
C ARG A 116 -5.83 -17.90 -0.96
N THR A 117 -6.04 -18.02 0.35
CA THR A 117 -6.88 -19.09 0.93
C THR A 117 -8.12 -18.52 1.60
N LYS A 118 -9.17 -19.35 1.72
CA LYS A 118 -10.41 -18.95 2.40
C LYS A 118 -10.16 -18.56 3.87
N GLU A 119 -9.25 -19.25 4.54
CA GLU A 119 -8.85 -18.98 5.93
C GLU A 119 -8.18 -17.60 6.02
N SER A 120 -7.24 -17.29 5.11
CA SER A 120 -6.60 -15.98 5.08
C SER A 120 -7.59 -14.84 4.85
N TRP A 121 -8.61 -15.07 4.01
CA TRP A 121 -9.69 -14.11 3.79
C TRP A 121 -10.55 -13.91 5.03
N LEU A 122 -10.97 -15.00 5.69
CA LEU A 122 -11.77 -14.92 6.92
C LEU A 122 -11.04 -14.12 8.00
N GLU A 123 -9.75 -14.37 8.19
CA GLU A 123 -8.96 -13.62 9.16
C GLU A 123 -8.83 -12.13 8.82
N VAL A 124 -8.61 -11.80 7.54
CA VAL A 124 -8.57 -10.38 7.10
C VAL A 124 -9.91 -9.72 7.34
N LYS A 125 -11.01 -10.41 7.01
CA LYS A 125 -12.37 -9.92 7.22
C LYS A 125 -12.60 -9.65 8.71
N GLU A 126 -12.36 -10.62 9.58
CA GLU A 126 -12.58 -10.50 11.01
C GLU A 126 -11.73 -9.38 11.63
N ALA A 127 -10.44 -9.33 11.29
CA ALA A 127 -9.52 -8.36 11.89
C ALA A 127 -9.75 -6.92 11.44
N LEU A 128 -10.05 -6.70 10.15
CA LEU A 128 -10.14 -5.36 9.58
C LEU A 128 -11.55 -4.77 9.58
N HIS A 129 -12.60 -5.59 9.78
CA HIS A 129 -13.98 -5.08 9.79
C HIS A 129 -14.20 -4.07 10.91
N ALA A 130 -13.68 -4.34 12.12
CA ALA A 130 -13.80 -3.42 13.25
C ALA A 130 -13.13 -2.07 12.97
N LEU A 131 -11.91 -2.08 12.41
CA LEU A 131 -11.22 -0.86 12.00
C LEU A 131 -11.96 -0.10 10.89
N SER A 132 -12.64 -0.82 9.98
CA SER A 132 -13.38 -0.21 8.88
C SER A 132 -14.71 0.42 9.29
N ASP A 133 -15.22 0.08 10.48
CA ASP A 133 -16.47 0.60 11.06
C ASP A 133 -16.25 1.76 12.04
N GLU A 134 -14.99 2.16 12.27
CA GLU A 134 -14.68 3.34 13.06
C GLU A 134 -15.30 4.60 12.45
N LYS A 135 -15.46 5.67 13.24
CA LYS A 135 -16.08 6.91 12.77
C LYS A 135 -15.34 7.53 11.58
N GLU A 136 -14.01 7.42 11.59
CA GLU A 136 -13.10 7.92 10.56
C GLU A 136 -12.08 6.83 10.21
N PRO A 137 -12.50 5.75 9.53
CA PRO A 137 -11.63 4.64 9.17
C PRO A 137 -10.54 5.11 8.21
N HIS A 138 -9.31 4.66 8.45
CA HIS A 138 -8.23 4.94 7.52
C HIS A 138 -8.52 4.29 6.16
N ILE A 139 -8.46 5.07 5.07
CA ILE A 139 -8.88 4.59 3.74
C ILE A 139 -8.12 3.34 3.29
N TYR A 140 -6.89 3.18 3.77
CA TYR A 140 -6.09 2.00 3.49
C TYR A 140 -6.71 0.71 4.03
N VAL A 141 -7.30 0.75 5.22
CA VAL A 141 -8.02 -0.38 5.81
C VAL A 141 -9.17 -0.79 4.89
N SER A 142 -9.99 0.18 4.48
CA SER A 142 -11.10 -0.05 3.55
C SER A 142 -10.63 -0.62 2.21
N TYR A 143 -9.49 -0.15 1.70
CA TYR A 143 -8.91 -0.63 0.45
C TYR A 143 -8.44 -2.09 0.54
N ILE A 144 -7.75 -2.47 1.62
CA ILE A 144 -7.32 -3.85 1.83
C ILE A 144 -8.53 -4.76 2.03
N LEU A 145 -9.53 -4.33 2.80
CA LEU A 145 -10.76 -5.10 3.01
C LEU A 145 -11.55 -5.28 1.70
N ALA A 146 -11.74 -4.22 0.92
CA ALA A 146 -12.42 -4.29 -0.39
C ALA A 146 -11.67 -5.20 -1.38
N SER A 147 -10.34 -5.08 -1.44
CA SER A 147 -9.49 -5.93 -2.27
C SER A 147 -9.60 -7.41 -1.86
N SER A 148 -9.66 -7.68 -0.55
CA SER A 148 -9.83 -9.03 0.00
C SER A 148 -11.20 -9.61 -0.36
N HIS A 149 -12.27 -8.84 -0.22
CA HIS A 149 -13.62 -9.25 -0.63
C HIS A 149 -13.71 -9.51 -2.14
N TYR A 150 -13.09 -8.67 -2.96
CA TYR A 150 -13.09 -8.87 -4.40
C TYR A 150 -12.33 -10.15 -4.81
N LYS A 151 -11.18 -10.44 -4.19
CA LYS A 151 -10.48 -11.72 -4.41
C LYS A 151 -11.35 -12.91 -4.00
N ALA A 152 -11.99 -12.83 -2.84
CA ALA A 152 -12.85 -13.90 -2.35
C ALA A 152 -14.09 -14.14 -3.23
N LEU A 153 -14.60 -13.08 -3.88
CA LEU A 153 -15.62 -13.19 -4.92
C LEU A 153 -15.11 -13.98 -6.14
N LEU A 154 -13.93 -13.63 -6.66
CA LEU A 154 -13.33 -14.34 -7.80
C LEU A 154 -13.13 -15.84 -7.51
N GLU A 155 -12.75 -16.16 -6.27
CA GLU A 155 -12.53 -17.53 -5.79
C GLU A 155 -13.82 -18.24 -5.29
N ARG A 156 -14.97 -17.54 -5.30
CA ARG A 156 -16.29 -18.04 -4.88
C ARG A 156 -16.33 -18.56 -3.43
N TRP A 157 -15.63 -17.89 -2.50
CA TRP A 157 -15.56 -18.34 -1.10
C TRP A 157 -16.79 -18.03 -0.25
N CYS A 158 -17.64 -17.09 -0.67
CA CYS A 158 -18.92 -16.75 -0.04
C CYS A 158 -19.96 -16.27 -1.08
N ALA A 159 -21.17 -15.95 -0.63
CA ALA A 159 -22.26 -15.55 -1.51
C ALA A 159 -22.02 -14.18 -2.17
N LEU A 160 -22.38 -14.05 -3.44
CA LEU A 160 -22.26 -12.80 -4.21
C LEU A 160 -22.89 -11.60 -3.50
N SER A 161 -24.09 -11.78 -2.95
CA SER A 161 -24.85 -10.72 -2.27
C SER A 161 -24.14 -10.16 -1.03
N GLU A 162 -23.39 -11.00 -0.30
CA GLU A 162 -22.60 -10.56 0.84
C GLU A 162 -21.45 -9.65 0.39
N TYR A 163 -20.71 -10.06 -0.66
CA TYR A 163 -19.59 -9.27 -1.19
C TYR A 163 -20.03 -7.94 -1.81
N GLU A 164 -21.09 -7.95 -2.60
CA GLU A 164 -21.60 -6.74 -3.23
C GLU A 164 -22.01 -5.70 -2.20
N SER A 165 -22.70 -6.13 -1.14
CA SER A 165 -23.09 -5.25 -0.04
C SER A 165 -21.86 -4.62 0.64
N GLN A 166 -20.85 -5.42 0.95
CA GLN A 166 -19.64 -4.93 1.63
C GLN A 166 -18.82 -3.98 0.76
N ILE A 167 -18.56 -4.32 -0.51
CA ILE A 167 -17.80 -3.44 -1.41
C ILE A 167 -18.56 -2.14 -1.68
N ARG A 168 -19.89 -2.17 -1.84
CA ARG A 168 -20.70 -0.95 -1.98
C ARG A 168 -20.66 -0.08 -0.73
N LYS A 169 -20.73 -0.67 0.47
CA LYS A 169 -20.60 0.07 1.75
C LYS A 169 -19.24 0.77 1.82
N LEU A 170 -18.15 0.06 1.53
CA LEU A 170 -16.79 0.62 1.52
C LEU A 170 -16.62 1.70 0.45
N ALA A 171 -17.24 1.55 -0.73
CA ALA A 171 -17.20 2.56 -1.79
C ALA A 171 -17.95 3.84 -1.39
N ALA A 172 -19.13 3.71 -0.79
CA ALA A 172 -19.88 4.86 -0.28
C ALA A 172 -19.10 5.61 0.81
N HIS A 173 -18.38 4.88 1.66
CA HIS A 173 -17.45 5.47 2.62
C HIS A 173 -16.30 6.21 1.91
N ALA A 174 -15.59 5.54 0.99
CA ALA A 174 -14.48 6.13 0.25
C ALA A 174 -14.84 7.42 -0.49
N MET A 175 -16.04 7.47 -1.10
CA MET A 175 -16.56 8.67 -1.76
C MET A 175 -16.78 9.86 -0.81
N ARG A 176 -17.20 9.59 0.44
CA ARG A 176 -17.51 10.65 1.42
C ARG A 176 -16.27 11.30 2.02
N PHE A 177 -15.25 10.50 2.32
CA PHE A 177 -14.12 10.96 3.13
C PHE A 177 -12.88 11.32 2.31
N ASN A 178 -12.60 10.61 1.22
CA ASN A 178 -11.43 10.92 0.39
C ASN A 178 -11.54 10.37 -1.04
N ALA A 179 -12.51 10.83 -1.84
CA ALA A 179 -12.73 10.33 -3.20
C ALA A 179 -11.51 10.48 -4.15
N GLY A 180 -10.58 11.39 -3.83
CA GLY A 180 -9.40 11.70 -4.63
C GLY A 180 -8.22 10.73 -4.45
N SER A 181 -8.20 9.96 -3.37
CA SER A 181 -7.12 8.99 -3.12
C SER A 181 -7.15 7.83 -4.10
N GLN A 182 -5.96 7.33 -4.50
CA GLN A 182 -5.86 6.13 -5.34
C GLN A 182 -6.56 4.91 -4.71
N TYR A 183 -6.57 4.81 -3.39
CA TYR A 183 -7.23 3.74 -2.64
C TYR A 183 -8.75 3.83 -2.77
N SER A 184 -9.31 5.04 -2.61
CA SER A 184 -10.73 5.28 -2.81
C SER A 184 -11.16 5.01 -4.23
N MET A 185 -10.41 5.52 -5.21
CA MET A 185 -10.67 5.26 -6.63
C MET A 185 -10.71 3.76 -6.92
N PHE A 186 -9.86 2.97 -6.27
CA PHE A 186 -9.83 1.53 -6.46
C PHE A 186 -11.08 0.86 -5.90
N ILE A 187 -11.49 1.22 -4.69
CA ILE A 187 -12.72 0.70 -4.06
C ILE A 187 -13.95 1.07 -4.91
N ILE A 188 -14.01 2.32 -5.40
CA ILE A 188 -15.09 2.79 -6.27
C ILE A 188 -15.10 2.00 -7.59
N ALA A 189 -13.93 1.78 -8.21
CA ALA A 189 -13.82 0.99 -9.42
C ALA A 189 -14.33 -0.45 -9.23
N LEU A 190 -14.05 -1.08 -8.09
CA LEU A 190 -14.59 -2.40 -7.75
C LEU A 190 -16.11 -2.37 -7.63
N ALA A 191 -16.69 -1.36 -6.97
CA ALA A 191 -18.14 -1.22 -6.87
C ALA A 191 -18.80 -1.00 -8.25
N SER A 192 -18.17 -0.24 -9.14
CA SER A 192 -18.63 -0.05 -10.52
C SER A 192 -18.60 -1.35 -11.33
N ILE A 193 -17.55 -2.19 -11.19
CA ILE A 193 -17.49 -3.52 -11.81
C ILE A 193 -18.70 -4.36 -11.38
N LEU A 194 -18.99 -4.39 -10.07
CA LEU A 194 -20.11 -5.15 -9.53
C LEU A 194 -21.48 -4.61 -9.94
N ALA A 195 -21.57 -3.33 -10.29
CA ALA A 195 -22.78 -2.73 -10.83
C ALA A 195 -22.94 -2.94 -12.35
N GLY A 196 -21.94 -3.54 -13.03
CA GLY A 196 -21.91 -3.62 -14.49
C GLY A 196 -21.55 -2.31 -15.20
N ASP A 197 -21.09 -1.31 -14.44
CA ASP A 197 -20.71 0.00 -14.96
C ASP A 197 -19.21 0.02 -15.33
N ASN A 198 -18.91 -0.57 -16.48
CA ASN A 198 -17.54 -0.70 -16.97
C ASN A 198 -16.89 0.65 -17.27
N GLU A 199 -17.67 1.64 -17.70
CA GLU A 199 -17.14 2.97 -18.06
C GLU A 199 -16.57 3.68 -16.83
N HIS A 200 -17.34 3.73 -15.73
CA HIS A 200 -16.85 4.34 -14.49
C HIS A 200 -15.71 3.54 -13.88
N SER A 201 -15.76 2.21 -13.93
CA SER A 201 -14.64 1.40 -13.45
C SER A 201 -13.33 1.73 -14.18
N ILE A 202 -13.36 1.70 -15.52
CA ILE A 202 -12.19 2.01 -16.35
C ILE A 202 -11.70 3.43 -16.10
N TYR A 203 -12.61 4.40 -15.94
CA TYR A 203 -12.25 5.78 -15.63
C TYR A 203 -11.41 5.89 -14.35
N TYR A 204 -11.86 5.29 -13.25
CA TYR A 204 -11.14 5.33 -11.98
C TYR A 204 -9.83 4.54 -12.03
N LEU A 205 -9.81 3.36 -12.66
CA LEU A 205 -8.59 2.57 -12.82
C LEU A 205 -7.53 3.32 -13.64
N LYS A 206 -7.92 3.99 -14.73
CA LYS A 206 -7.00 4.83 -15.51
C LYS A 206 -6.44 5.99 -14.69
N LYS A 207 -7.27 6.65 -13.86
CA LYS A 207 -6.79 7.70 -12.95
C LYS A 207 -5.74 7.18 -11.96
N ILE A 208 -5.92 5.98 -11.42
CA ILE A 208 -4.91 5.36 -10.55
C ILE A 208 -3.60 5.15 -11.32
N THR A 209 -3.64 4.70 -12.58
CA THR A 209 -2.40 4.53 -13.37
C THR A 209 -1.68 5.83 -13.70
N VAL A 210 -2.37 6.98 -13.67
CA VAL A 210 -1.71 8.29 -13.79
C VAL A 210 -0.95 8.63 -12.52
N ILE A 211 -1.51 8.30 -11.35
CA ILE A 211 -0.89 8.53 -10.03
C ILE A 211 0.25 7.53 -9.80
N ASN A 212 -0.04 6.23 -9.94
CA ASN A 212 0.87 5.12 -9.72
C ASN A 212 0.90 4.20 -10.95
N PRO A 213 1.74 4.51 -11.96
CA PRO A 213 1.78 3.78 -13.24
C PRO A 213 2.12 2.29 -13.11
N LEU A 214 2.74 1.90 -12.01
CA LEU A 214 3.22 0.55 -11.74
C LEU A 214 2.32 -0.20 -10.74
N CYS A 215 1.12 0.29 -10.43
CA CYS A 215 0.16 -0.40 -9.57
C CYS A 215 -0.34 -1.70 -10.23
N ILE A 216 0.22 -2.84 -9.83
CA ILE A 216 -0.06 -4.17 -10.42
C ILE A 216 -1.55 -4.52 -10.34
N HIS A 217 -2.21 -4.25 -9.22
CA HIS A 217 -3.63 -4.59 -9.04
C HIS A 217 -4.51 -3.85 -10.05
N THR A 218 -4.30 -2.54 -10.23
CA THR A 218 -5.03 -1.73 -11.21
C THR A 218 -4.75 -2.21 -12.64
N ARG A 219 -3.49 -2.52 -12.96
CA ARG A 219 -3.12 -2.99 -14.30
C ARG A 219 -3.75 -4.34 -14.63
N ASN A 220 -3.81 -5.25 -13.67
CA ASN A 220 -4.44 -6.56 -13.85
C ASN A 220 -5.96 -6.45 -14.07
N LEU A 221 -6.62 -5.46 -13.51
CA LEU A 221 -8.06 -5.21 -13.72
C LEU A 221 -8.36 -4.51 -15.07
N LEU A 222 -7.37 -3.82 -15.65
CA LEU A 222 -7.50 -3.14 -16.93
C LEU A 222 -7.13 -4.03 -18.13
N ALA A 223 -6.46 -5.15 -17.90
CA ALA A 223 -5.99 -6.09 -18.92
C ALA A 223 -7.11 -7.06 -19.34
#